data_AF-A0A3B0XEE2-F1
#
_entry.id   AF-A0A3B0XEE2-F1
#
_cell.length_a   1.000
_cell.length_b   1.000
_cell.length_c   1.000
_cell.angle_alpha   90.00
_cell.angle_beta   90.00
_cell.angle_gamma   90.00
#
_symmetry.space_group_name_H-M   'P 1'
#
loop_
_entity.id
_entity.type
_entity.pdbx_description
1 polymer ?
#
loop_
_entity_poly.entity_id
_entity_poly.type
_entity_poly.pdbx_seq_one_letter_code
_entity_poly.pdbx_strand_id
1 'polypeptide(L)'
;MSDPYTTPEGQLENTLVYCRDCGTKISKSAVSCPSCGAQQNLAAKSKVAAGLLAIFLGGFGVHRFYLGQWWGLFYLLFFWTWIPSLISLVEGIVFLASNEQNWNAKYGNVKGSSALVLIVIVFFTIFIIGILAAIAIPAYNGYVEKAREAQIEAQK
;
A
#
# COMPACT_ATOMS: atom_id res chain seq x y z
N MET A 1 -29.10 40.32 7.64
CA MET A 1 -28.72 39.90 6.28
C MET A 1 -28.25 38.46 6.38
N SER A 2 -29.13 37.50 6.09
CA SER A 2 -28.82 36.06 6.18
C SER A 2 -28.09 35.62 4.92
N ASP A 3 -26.91 35.02 5.08
CA ASP A 3 -26.11 34.56 3.94
C ASP A 3 -26.86 33.47 3.15
N PRO A 4 -27.04 33.63 1.83
CA PRO A 4 -27.81 32.71 0.99
C PRO A 4 -27.14 31.33 0.77
N TYR A 5 -25.96 31.09 1.34
CA TYR A 5 -25.19 29.84 1.19
C TYR A 5 -25.16 28.96 2.44
N THR A 6 -26.04 29.20 3.42
CA THR A 6 -26.08 28.37 4.63
C THR A 6 -26.52 26.94 4.29
N THR A 7 -25.57 26.00 4.30
CA THR A 7 -25.81 24.57 4.08
C THR A 7 -26.36 23.90 5.35
N PRO A 8 -27.25 22.90 5.24
CA PRO A 8 -27.85 22.23 6.39
C PRO A 8 -26.79 21.53 7.27
N GLU A 9 -26.80 21.86 8.56
CA GLU A 9 -25.75 21.55 9.56
C GLU A 9 -25.60 20.04 9.87
N GLY A 10 -26.62 19.23 9.57
CA GLY A 10 -26.75 17.84 10.03
C GLY A 10 -25.79 16.80 9.44
N GLN A 11 -24.99 17.13 8.41
CA GLN A 11 -23.99 16.20 7.84
C GLN A 11 -22.55 16.72 7.93
N LEU A 12 -22.32 17.93 8.43
CA LEU A 12 -21.02 18.59 8.36
C LEU A 12 -20.17 18.45 9.65
N GLU A 13 -20.79 18.14 10.78
CA GLU A 13 -20.07 18.09 12.06
C GLU A 13 -18.98 16.99 12.06
N ASN A 14 -19.20 15.88 11.34
CA ASN A 14 -18.23 14.79 11.23
C ASN A 14 -17.15 15.02 10.13
N THR A 15 -17.24 16.12 9.38
CA THR A 15 -16.31 16.54 8.32
C THR A 15 -15.53 17.81 8.64
N LEU A 16 -15.82 18.44 9.78
CA LEU A 16 -15.05 19.58 10.29
C LEU A 16 -13.90 19.08 11.16
N VAL A 17 -12.77 19.78 11.07
CA VAL A 17 -11.53 19.56 11.83
C VAL A 17 -10.98 20.90 12.26
N TYR A 18 -10.24 20.93 13.36
CA TYR A 18 -9.62 22.15 13.84
C TYR A 18 -8.31 22.41 13.10
N CYS A 19 -8.07 23.67 12.71
CA CYS A 19 -6.79 24.12 12.17
C CYS A 19 -5.70 23.92 13.22
N ARG A 20 -4.55 23.35 12.82
CA ARG A 20 -3.41 23.05 13.71
C ARG A 20 -2.63 24.29 14.18
N ASP A 21 -2.91 25.44 13.58
CA ASP A 21 -2.20 26.69 13.83
C ASP A 21 -3.08 27.69 14.60
N CYS A 22 -4.25 28.05 14.06
CA CYS A 22 -5.14 29.04 14.67
C CYS A 22 -6.32 28.47 15.48
N GLY A 23 -6.60 27.17 15.40
CA GLY A 23 -7.71 26.54 16.13
C GLY A 23 -9.12 26.76 15.54
N THR A 24 -9.28 27.45 14.41
CA THR A 24 -10.59 27.60 13.73
C THR A 24 -11.08 26.28 13.15
N LYS A 25 -12.40 26.03 13.16
CA LYS A 25 -13.02 24.90 12.48
C LYS A 25 -12.95 25.08 10.96
N ILE A 26 -12.38 24.10 10.27
CA ILE A 26 -12.24 24.05 8.80
C ILE A 26 -12.74 22.71 8.26
N SER A 27 -13.00 22.61 6.97
CA SER A 27 -13.36 21.33 6.35
C SER A 27 -12.16 20.37 6.29
N LYS A 28 -12.40 19.06 6.39
CA LYS A 28 -11.37 18.00 6.27
C LYS A 28 -10.57 18.04 4.97
N SER A 29 -11.12 18.64 3.92
CA SER A 29 -10.49 18.77 2.60
C SER A 29 -9.85 20.15 2.37
N ALA A 30 -9.92 21.08 3.33
CA ALA A 30 -9.30 22.39 3.18
C ALA A 30 -7.76 22.27 3.16
N VAL A 31 -7.15 22.64 2.03
CA VAL A 31 -5.69 22.65 1.87
C VAL A 31 -5.06 23.85 2.58
N SER A 32 -5.76 24.97 2.70
CA SER A 32 -5.34 26.16 3.45
C SER A 32 -6.45 26.61 4.37
N CYS A 33 -6.08 27.04 5.58
CA CYS A 33 -7.04 27.67 6.48
C CYS A 33 -7.47 29.05 5.93
N PRO A 34 -8.78 29.34 5.79
CA PRO A 34 -9.25 30.65 5.33
C PRO A 34 -9.04 31.76 6.35
N SER A 35 -8.87 31.44 7.65
CA SER A 35 -8.65 32.45 8.68
C SER A 35 -7.18 32.87 8.84
N CYS A 36 -6.23 31.94 8.78
CA CYS A 36 -4.80 32.24 9.02
C CYS A 36 -3.89 31.97 7.82
N GLY A 37 -4.38 31.32 6.76
CA GLY A 37 -3.59 30.98 5.58
C GLY A 37 -2.67 29.75 5.73
N ALA A 38 -2.55 29.17 6.93
CA ALA A 38 -1.69 28.01 7.15
C ALA A 38 -2.11 26.80 6.30
N GLN A 39 -1.15 26.16 5.63
CA GLN A 39 -1.38 24.93 4.87
C GLN A 39 -1.70 23.76 5.81
N GLN A 40 -2.81 23.09 5.56
CA GLN A 40 -3.28 21.97 6.35
C GLN A 40 -3.08 20.69 5.56
N ASN A 41 -2.13 19.88 5.99
CA ASN A 41 -1.82 18.60 5.38
C ASN A 41 -2.35 17.46 6.25
N LEU A 42 -3.64 17.16 6.10
CA LEU A 42 -4.35 16.27 7.01
C LEU A 42 -4.01 14.79 6.82
N ALA A 43 -3.54 14.42 5.64
CA ALA A 43 -3.20 13.03 5.28
C ALA A 43 -1.72 12.84 4.94
N ALA A 44 -0.83 13.68 5.52
CA ALA A 44 0.58 13.71 5.18
C ALA A 44 1.23 12.32 5.31
N LYS A 45 1.86 11.86 4.23
CA LYS A 45 2.64 10.63 4.18
C LYS A 45 4.09 10.93 4.52
N SER A 46 4.80 10.00 5.15
CA SER A 46 6.21 10.18 5.48
C SER A 46 7.09 9.92 4.26
N LYS A 47 7.92 10.90 3.88
CA LYS A 47 8.91 10.75 2.80
C LYS A 47 9.92 9.65 3.09
N VAL A 48 10.34 9.57 4.36
CA VAL A 48 11.34 8.61 4.82
C VAL A 48 10.75 7.21 4.74
N ALA A 49 9.50 7.03 5.19
CA ALA A 49 8.81 5.75 5.06
C ALA A 49 8.68 5.33 3.58
N ALA A 50 8.28 6.24 2.69
CA ALA A 50 8.18 5.94 1.26
C ALA A 50 9.54 5.55 0.64
N GLY A 51 10.61 6.25 1.01
CA GLY A 51 11.97 5.94 0.55
C GLY A 51 12.49 4.59 1.06
N LEU A 52 12.30 4.29 2.35
CA LEU A 52 12.68 3.00 2.93
C LEU A 52 11.89 1.85 2.32
N LEU A 53 10.58 2.02 2.13
CA LEU A 53 9.74 1.04 1.45
C LEU A 53 10.20 0.81 0.00
N ALA A 54 10.69 1.85 -0.68
CA ALA A 54 11.20 1.74 -2.04
C ALA A 54 12.54 0.99 -2.10
N ILE A 55 13.41 1.14 -1.09
CA ILE A 55 14.71 0.44 -1.06
C ILE A 55 14.54 -1.04 -0.68
N PHE A 56 13.73 -1.35 0.33
CA PHE A 56 13.61 -2.71 0.86
C PHE A 56 12.51 -3.53 0.19
N LEU A 57 11.39 -2.91 -0.18
CA LEU A 57 10.21 -3.57 -0.77
C LEU A 57 9.87 -3.04 -2.18
N GLY A 58 10.83 -2.37 -2.81
CA GLY A 58 10.62 -1.69 -4.09
C GLY A 58 10.33 -2.62 -5.26
N GLY A 59 10.94 -3.80 -5.30
CA GLY A 59 10.70 -4.81 -6.33
C GLY A 59 9.23 -5.25 -6.41
N PHE A 60 8.49 -5.18 -5.29
CA PHE A 60 7.06 -5.49 -5.22
C PHE A 60 6.17 -4.26 -5.47
N GLY A 61 6.73 -3.05 -5.55
CA GLY A 61 5.97 -1.81 -5.78
C GLY A 61 5.23 -1.26 -4.56
N VAL A 62 5.53 -1.74 -3.34
CA VAL A 62 4.80 -1.37 -2.10
C VAL A 62 4.87 0.13 -1.83
N HIS A 63 6.00 0.78 -2.13
CA HIS A 63 6.17 2.23 -1.98
C HIS A 63 5.20 3.05 -2.84
N ARG A 64 4.82 2.55 -4.03
CA ARG A 64 3.83 3.19 -4.89
C ARG A 64 2.41 3.02 -4.36
N PHE A 65 2.09 1.86 -3.80
CA PHE A 65 0.80 1.64 -3.11
C PHE A 65 0.65 2.47 -1.83
N TYR A 66 1.74 2.66 -1.09
CA TYR A 66 1.79 3.56 0.07
C TYR A 66 1.39 5.00 -0.30
N LEU A 67 1.76 5.45 -1.50
CA LEU A 67 1.40 6.75 -2.07
C LEU A 67 0.04 6.75 -2.79
N GLY A 68 -0.69 5.64 -2.81
CA GLY A 68 -2.00 5.54 -3.47
C GLY A 68 -1.96 5.45 -4.98
N GLN A 69 -0.81 5.09 -5.56
CA GLN A 69 -0.62 5.04 -7.01
C GLN A 69 -0.86 3.63 -7.55
N TRP A 70 -1.87 3.49 -8.42
CA TRP A 70 -2.27 2.22 -9.05
C TRP A 70 -1.17 1.57 -9.91
N TRP A 71 -0.22 2.38 -10.41
CA TRP A 71 0.92 1.90 -11.19
C TRP A 71 1.90 1.02 -10.40
N GLY A 72 1.77 0.95 -9.07
CA GLY A 72 2.45 -0.08 -8.26
C GLY A 72 2.12 -1.50 -8.71
N LEU A 73 0.99 -1.72 -9.40
CA LEU A 73 0.64 -3.02 -9.96
C LEU A 73 1.63 -3.49 -11.03
N PHE A 74 2.17 -2.59 -11.86
CA PHE A 74 3.17 -2.97 -12.86
C PHE A 74 4.48 -3.44 -12.22
N TYR A 75 4.87 -2.86 -11.10
CA TYR A 75 6.01 -3.33 -10.32
C TYR A 75 5.79 -4.77 -9.85
N LEU A 76 4.58 -5.06 -9.37
CA LEU A 76 4.19 -6.39 -8.91
C LEU A 76 4.04 -7.42 -10.03
N LEU A 77 3.65 -7.03 -11.26
CA LEU A 77 3.63 -7.95 -12.41
C LEU A 77 5.05 -8.24 -12.90
N PHE A 78 5.91 -7.24 -12.96
CA PHE A 78 7.26 -7.39 -13.49
C PHE A 78 8.30 -7.77 -12.42
N PHE A 79 7.89 -8.09 -11.19
CA PHE A 79 8.82 -8.33 -10.07
C PHE A 79 9.83 -9.46 -10.37
N TRP A 80 9.44 -10.46 -11.17
CA TRP A 80 10.31 -11.56 -11.59
C TRP A 80 11.41 -11.14 -12.56
N THR A 81 11.31 -9.96 -13.19
CA THR A 81 12.31 -9.47 -14.17
C THR A 81 13.48 -8.75 -13.50
N TRP A 82 13.43 -8.51 -12.18
CA TRP A 82 14.39 -7.69 -11.41
C TRP A 82 14.48 -6.22 -11.83
N ILE A 83 13.95 -5.84 -12.99
CA ILE A 83 13.88 -4.45 -13.49
C ILE A 83 13.17 -3.53 -12.47
N PRO A 84 12.01 -3.88 -11.89
CA PRO A 84 11.34 -3.02 -10.91
C PRO A 84 12.17 -2.75 -9.66
N SER A 85 13.02 -3.69 -9.24
CA SER A 85 13.90 -3.54 -8.08
C SER A 85 14.97 -2.45 -8.31
N LEU A 86 15.52 -2.36 -9.52
CA LEU A 86 16.49 -1.31 -9.86
C LEU A 86 15.82 0.07 -9.93
N ILE A 87 14.65 0.15 -10.59
CA ILE A 87 13.92 1.41 -10.73
C ILE A 87 13.49 1.92 -9.36
N SER A 88 12.95 1.04 -8.52
CA SER A 88 12.50 1.41 -7.17
C SER A 88 13.63 1.86 -6.25
N LEU A 89 14.84 1.31 -6.40
CA LEU A 89 16.01 1.79 -5.66
C LEU A 89 16.35 3.24 -6.03
N VAL A 90 16.34 3.58 -7.32
CA VAL A 90 16.55 4.96 -7.79
C VAL A 90 15.43 5.88 -7.28
N GLU A 91 14.17 5.45 -7.37
CA GLU A 91 13.04 6.20 -6.84
C GLU A 91 13.13 6.43 -5.32
N GLY A 92 13.59 5.42 -4.57
CA GLY A 92 13.80 5.53 -3.14
C GLY A 92 14.80 6.61 -2.77
N ILE A 93 15.93 6.67 -3.49
CA ILE A 93 16.94 7.73 -3.31
C ILE A 93 16.34 9.10 -3.65
N VAL A 94 15.60 9.21 -4.76
CA VAL A 94 14.93 10.46 -5.16
C VAL A 94 13.93 10.92 -4.11
N PHE A 95 13.17 10.01 -3.50
CA PHE A 95 12.22 10.34 -2.44
C PHE A 95 12.92 10.84 -1.18
N LEU A 96 14.02 10.20 -0.78
CA LEU A 96 14.81 10.63 0.38
C LEU A 96 15.50 11.98 0.13
N ALA A 97 15.98 12.22 -1.09
CA ALA A 97 16.60 13.47 -1.51
C ALA A 97 15.59 14.61 -1.78
N SER A 98 14.29 14.32 -1.77
CA SER A 98 13.27 15.35 -2.04
C SER A 98 13.05 16.28 -0.85
N ASN A 99 12.88 17.58 -1.16
CA ASN A 99 12.53 18.60 -0.18
C ASN A 99 11.10 18.40 0.35
N GLU A 100 10.89 18.71 1.63
CA GLU A 100 9.60 18.52 2.30
C GLU A 100 8.47 19.33 1.66
N GLN A 101 8.78 20.53 1.15
CA GLN A 101 7.81 21.39 0.45
C GLN A 101 7.27 20.71 -0.82
N ASN A 102 8.18 20.20 -1.67
CA ASN A 102 7.81 19.47 -2.90
C ASN A 102 7.08 18.17 -2.58
N TRP A 103 7.51 17.47 -1.52
CA TRP A 103 6.86 16.26 -1.03
C TRP A 103 5.41 16.54 -0.60
N ASN A 104 5.23 17.54 0.25
CA ASN A 104 3.93 17.91 0.80
C ASN A 104 2.98 18.45 -0.26
N ALA A 105 3.49 19.16 -1.27
CA ALA A 105 2.70 19.62 -2.40
C ALA A 105 2.15 18.44 -3.25
N LYS A 106 2.95 17.37 -3.41
CA LYS A 106 2.59 16.24 -4.27
C LYS A 106 1.87 15.09 -3.54
N TYR A 107 2.26 14.81 -2.31
CA TYR A 107 1.84 13.63 -1.53
C TYR A 107 1.21 13.98 -0.18
N GLY A 108 0.93 15.26 0.07
CA GLY A 108 0.34 15.71 1.31
C GLY A 108 -1.09 15.22 1.57
N ASN A 109 -1.89 15.10 0.51
CA ASN A 109 -3.31 14.76 0.58
C ASN A 109 -3.67 13.48 -0.19
N VAL A 110 -2.70 12.61 -0.46
CA VAL A 110 -2.96 11.35 -1.19
C VAL A 110 -3.56 10.29 -0.27
N LYS A 111 -4.65 9.66 -0.73
CA LYS A 111 -5.25 8.49 -0.07
C LYS A 111 -4.50 7.25 -0.56
N GLY A 112 -3.82 6.55 0.35
CA GLY A 112 -3.16 5.28 0.04
C GLY A 112 -4.16 4.21 -0.39
N SER A 113 -3.74 3.28 -1.25
CA SER A 113 -4.56 2.13 -1.68
C SER A 113 -3.81 0.83 -1.40
N SER A 114 -3.87 0.37 -0.15
CA SER A 114 -3.25 -0.89 0.29
C SER A 114 -4.12 -2.12 0.00
N ALA A 115 -5.42 -1.94 -0.26
CA ALA A 115 -6.36 -3.04 -0.45
C ALA A 115 -5.98 -3.94 -1.64
N LEU A 116 -5.50 -3.36 -2.74
CA LEU A 116 -5.09 -4.14 -3.91
C LEU A 116 -3.90 -5.06 -3.66
N VAL A 117 -2.97 -4.61 -2.83
CA VAL A 117 -1.76 -5.38 -2.52
C VAL A 117 -2.15 -6.71 -1.87
N LEU A 118 -3.11 -6.66 -0.95
CA LEU A 118 -3.61 -7.85 -0.26
C LEU A 118 -4.32 -8.81 -1.23
N ILE A 119 -5.14 -8.30 -2.14
CA ILE A 119 -5.85 -9.13 -3.12
C ILE A 119 -4.86 -9.89 -4.01
N VAL A 120 -3.83 -9.19 -4.49
CA VAL A 120 -2.83 -9.82 -5.37
C VAL A 120 -1.95 -10.80 -4.60
N ILE A 121 -1.55 -10.49 -3.36
CA ILE A 121 -0.82 -11.44 -2.50
C ILE A 121 -1.66 -12.70 -2.27
N VAL A 122 -2.94 -12.56 -1.90
CA VAL A 122 -3.84 -13.70 -1.69
C VAL A 122 -3.93 -14.55 -2.96
N PHE A 123 -4.11 -13.93 -4.13
CA PHE A 123 -4.13 -14.64 -5.41
C PHE A 123 -2.84 -15.44 -5.67
N PHE A 124 -1.67 -14.82 -5.51
CA PHE A 124 -0.39 -15.51 -5.70
C PHE A 124 -0.16 -16.61 -4.67
N THR A 125 -0.57 -16.43 -3.41
CA THR A 125 -0.43 -17.48 -2.37
C THR A 125 -1.30 -18.71 -2.69
N ILE A 126 -2.54 -18.51 -3.15
CA ILE A 126 -3.42 -19.60 -3.59
C ILE A 126 -2.81 -20.32 -4.79
N PHE A 127 -2.27 -19.57 -5.75
CA PHE A 127 -1.61 -20.13 -6.93
C PHE A 127 -0.36 -20.96 -6.58
N ILE A 128 0.50 -20.45 -5.69
CA ILE A 128 1.70 -21.15 -5.20
C ILE A 128 1.30 -22.44 -4.45
N ILE A 129 0.30 -22.38 -3.56
CA ILE A 129 -0.20 -23.58 -2.85
C ILE A 129 -0.75 -24.60 -3.86
N GLY A 130 -1.45 -24.15 -4.89
CA GLY A 130 -1.93 -25.00 -5.99
C GLY A 130 -0.80 -25.70 -6.74
N ILE A 131 0.26 -24.98 -7.11
CA ILE A 131 1.44 -25.56 -7.77
C ILE A 131 2.14 -26.58 -6.84
N LEU A 132 2.35 -26.22 -5.58
CA LEU A 132 3.00 -27.11 -4.61
C LEU A 132 2.19 -28.39 -4.40
N ALA A 133 0.85 -28.29 -4.29
CA ALA A 133 -0.01 -29.46 -4.19
C ALA A 133 0.07 -30.34 -5.45
N ALA A 134 0.10 -29.75 -6.64
CA ALA A 134 0.21 -30.49 -7.90
C ALA A 134 1.52 -31.30 -8.00
N ILE A 135 2.62 -30.80 -7.42
CA ILE A 135 3.91 -31.52 -7.39
C ILE A 135 3.97 -32.51 -6.21
N ALA A 136 3.45 -32.12 -5.04
CA ALA A 136 3.54 -32.91 -3.81
C ALA A 136 2.60 -34.13 -3.80
N ILE A 137 1.39 -34.02 -4.35
CA ILE A 137 0.42 -35.12 -4.39
C ILE A 137 0.97 -36.37 -5.10
N PRO A 138 1.50 -36.31 -6.34
CA PRO A 138 2.03 -37.49 -7.01
C PRO A 138 3.27 -38.06 -6.30
N ALA A 139 4.12 -37.20 -5.73
CA ALA A 139 5.25 -37.66 -4.94
C ALA A 139 4.79 -38.38 -3.66
N TYR A 140 3.81 -37.83 -2.94
CA TYR A 140 3.27 -38.39 -1.70
C TYR A 140 2.64 -39.77 -1.92
N ASN A 141 1.88 -39.94 -3.00
CA ASN A 141 1.28 -41.23 -3.33
C ASN A 141 2.36 -42.32 -3.46
N GLY A 142 3.49 -42.02 -4.13
CA GLY A 142 4.61 -42.95 -4.25
C GLY A 142 5.30 -43.29 -2.92
N TYR A 143 5.35 -42.36 -1.96
CA TYR A 143 5.87 -42.64 -0.61
C TYR A 143 4.93 -43.55 0.19
N VAL A 144 3.62 -43.33 0.08
CA VAL A 144 2.61 -44.12 0.79
C VAL A 144 2.59 -45.57 0.32
N GLU A 145 2.68 -45.82 -0.99
CA GLU A 145 2.71 -47.19 -1.52
C GLU A 145 3.92 -47.97 -0.99
N LYS A 146 5.13 -47.39 -1.02
CA LYS A 146 6.34 -48.03 -0.47
C LYS A 146 6.24 -48.31 1.03
N ALA A 147 5.62 -47.39 1.78
CA ALA A 147 5.41 -47.59 3.21
C ALA A 147 4.40 -48.72 3.48
N ARG A 148 3.32 -48.83 2.68
CA ARG A 148 2.35 -49.93 2.77
C ARG A 148 3.00 -51.28 2.46
N GLU A 149 3.83 -51.36 1.43
CA GLU A 149 4.57 -52.57 1.05
C GLU A 149 5.47 -53.06 2.20
N ALA A 150 6.26 -52.16 2.80
CA ALA A 150 7.13 -52.50 3.93
C ALA A 150 6.36 -53.03 5.16
N GLN A 151 5.12 -52.57 5.38
CA GLN A 151 4.28 -53.08 6.47
C GLN A 151 3.73 -54.47 6.18
N ILE A 152 3.33 -54.74 4.92
CA ILE A 152 2.85 -56.06 4.48
C ILE A 152 3.98 -57.09 4.60
N GLU A 153 5.21 -56.72 4.23
CA GLU A 153 6.39 -57.57 4.38
C GLU A 153 6.70 -57.88 5.86
N ALA A 154 6.56 -56.89 6.76
CA ALA A 154 6.77 -57.09 8.19
C ALA A 154 5.70 -57.98 8.86
N GLN A 155 4.53 -58.14 8.23
CA GLN A 155 3.44 -58.98 8.75
C GLN A 155 3.48 -60.42 8.20
N LYS A 156 4.30 -60.69 7.17
CA LYS A 156 4.44 -61.99 6.51
C LYS A 156 5.49 -62.85 7.19
#